data_AF-A0A1H2LF12-F1
#
_entry.id   AF-A0A1H2LF12-F1
#
_cell.length_a   1.000
_cell.length_b   1.000
_cell.length_c   1.000
_cell.angle_alpha   90.00
_cell.angle_beta   90.00
_cell.angle_gamma   90.00
#
_symmetry.space_group_name_H-M   'P 1'
#
loop_
_entity.id
_entity.type
_entity.pdbx_description
1 polymer ?
#
loop_
_entity_poly.entity_id
_entity_poly.type
_entity_poly.pdbx_seq_one_letter_code
_entity_poly.pdbx_strand_id
1 'polypeptide(L)'
;MVTLLVLPFLFPLVAMVQGSLAGDGWGNYAAVLAVPGLWRFFVNTVVIAASVIVIVYAVTMLAAYGFSKLHIRGREIYFWLLLACLTLPEVVLLAPLFTTAQAFGFFDTYWAVILPLAALQVPSRCC
;
A
#
# COMPACT_ATOMS: atom_id res chain seq x y z
N MET A 1 25.86 -19.66 0.50
CA MET A 1 24.88 -19.83 1.60
C MET A 1 23.56 -19.10 1.33
N VAL A 2 23.57 -17.82 0.89
CA VAL A 2 22.35 -17.05 0.57
C VAL A 2 21.55 -17.63 -0.61
N THR A 3 22.22 -18.21 -1.61
CA THR A 3 21.59 -18.83 -2.79
C THR A 3 20.67 -20.01 -2.49
N LEU A 4 20.91 -20.76 -1.41
CA LEU A 4 20.05 -21.89 -1.00
C LEU A 4 18.74 -21.44 -0.34
N LEU A 5 18.71 -20.22 0.22
CA LEU A 5 17.56 -19.67 0.94
C LEU A 5 16.51 -19.07 -0.01
N VAL A 6 16.92 -18.69 -1.22
CA VAL A 6 16.05 -18.10 -2.25
C VAL A 6 15.29 -19.16 -3.06
N LEU A 7 15.80 -20.38 -3.11
CA LEU A 7 15.21 -21.53 -3.83
C LEU A 7 13.72 -21.81 -3.51
N PRO A 8 13.27 -21.86 -2.24
CA PRO A 8 11.85 -22.07 -1.93
C PRO A 8 10.95 -20.90 -2.35
N PHE A 9 11.48 -19.68 -2.45
CA PHE A 9 10.74 -18.50 -2.94
C PHE A 9 10.70 -18.43 -4.46
N LEU A 10 11.66 -19.04 -5.16
CA LEU A 10 11.66 -19.14 -6.62
C LEU A 10 10.68 -20.20 -7.12
N PHE A 11 10.43 -21.25 -6.36
CA PHE A 11 9.49 -22.32 -6.72
C PHE A 11 8.09 -21.81 -7.12
N PRO A 12 7.39 -20.95 -6.34
CA PRO A 12 6.09 -20.42 -6.74
C PRO A 12 6.17 -19.49 -7.95
N LEU A 13 7.27 -18.75 -8.11
CA LEU A 13 7.47 -17.85 -9.25
C LEU A 13 7.62 -18.65 -10.56
N VAL A 14 8.41 -19.73 -10.52
CA VAL A 14 8.56 -20.66 -11.65
C VAL A 14 7.24 -21.37 -11.95
N ALA A 15 6.52 -21.84 -10.92
CA ALA A 15 5.21 -22.48 -11.09
C ALA A 15 4.16 -21.52 -11.70
N MET A 16 4.16 -20.24 -11.30
CA MET A 16 3.31 -19.21 -11.90
C MET A 16 3.65 -18.95 -13.37
N VAL A 17 4.94 -18.83 -13.71
CA VAL A 17 5.39 -18.59 -15.09
C VAL A 17 5.04 -19.78 -15.99
N GLN A 18 5.26 -21.01 -15.51
CA GLN A 18 4.89 -22.22 -16.23
C GLN A 18 3.37 -22.34 -16.40
N GLY A 19 2.58 -22.02 -15.38
CA GLY A 19 1.12 -21.99 -15.47
C GLY A 19 0.60 -20.90 -16.42
N SER A 20 1.25 -19.73 -16.46
CA SER A 20 0.87 -18.65 -17.38
C SER A 20 1.16 -18.96 -18.85
N LEU A 21 2.11 -19.86 -19.12
CA LEU A 21 2.49 -20.30 -20.47
C LEU A 21 1.84 -21.63 -20.88
N ALA A 22 1.21 -22.35 -19.94
CA ALA A 22 0.52 -23.60 -20.23
C ALA A 22 -0.72 -23.34 -21.11
N GLY A 23 -0.82 -24.04 -22.24
CA GLY A 23 -1.86 -23.83 -23.26
C GLY A 23 -1.33 -23.03 -24.46
N ASP A 24 -1.91 -21.86 -24.74
CA ASP A 24 -1.66 -21.07 -25.94
C ASP A 24 -0.45 -20.11 -25.83
N GLY A 25 0.32 -20.21 -24.73
CA GLY A 25 1.51 -19.42 -24.46
C GLY A 25 1.27 -17.90 -24.56
N TRP A 26 1.67 -17.31 -25.68
CA TRP A 26 1.51 -15.90 -26.01
C TRP A 26 0.05 -15.51 -26.32
N GLY A 27 -0.78 -16.46 -26.77
CA GLY A 27 -2.21 -16.26 -27.02
C GLY A 27 -3.00 -15.94 -25.74
N ASN A 28 -2.57 -16.46 -24.59
CA ASN A 28 -3.15 -16.14 -23.28
C ASN A 28 -2.98 -14.65 -22.92
N TYR A 29 -1.82 -14.06 -23.22
CA TYR A 29 -1.58 -12.64 -22.98
C TYR A 29 -2.39 -11.75 -23.93
N ALA A 30 -2.52 -12.16 -25.20
CA ALA A 30 -3.38 -11.46 -26.15
C ALA A 30 -4.86 -11.51 -25.74
N ALA A 31 -5.34 -12.65 -25.22
CA ALA A 31 -6.69 -12.79 -24.69
C ALA A 31 -6.93 -11.92 -23.46
N VAL A 32 -5.97 -11.83 -22.53
CA VAL A 32 -6.04 -10.94 -21.36
C VAL A 32 -6.10 -9.47 -21.76
N LEU A 33 -5.28 -9.05 -22.72
CA LEU A 33 -5.29 -7.66 -23.23
C LEU A 33 -6.57 -7.31 -23.99
N ALA A 34 -7.25 -8.30 -24.57
CA ALA A 34 -8.54 -8.13 -25.24
C ALA A 34 -9.74 -8.11 -24.26
N VAL A 35 -9.53 -8.34 -22.95
CA VAL A 35 -10.61 -8.31 -21.96
C VAL A 35 -11.19 -6.89 -21.85
N PRO A 36 -12.49 -6.70 -22.12
CA PRO A 36 -13.13 -5.40 -21.98
C PRO A 36 -13.11 -4.97 -20.50
N GLY A 37 -12.50 -3.81 -20.24
CA GLY A 37 -12.40 -3.23 -18.90
C GLY A 37 -11.02 -3.32 -18.24
N LEU A 38 -10.08 -4.12 -18.76
CA LEU A 38 -8.72 -4.22 -18.19
C LEU A 38 -8.03 -2.86 -18.10
N TRP A 39 -8.11 -2.07 -19.18
CA TRP A 39 -7.53 -0.73 -19.21
C TRP A 39 -8.15 0.21 -18.18
N ARG A 40 -9.46 0.08 -17.92
CA ARG A 40 -10.17 0.89 -16.92
C ARG A 40 -9.73 0.51 -15.52
N PHE A 41 -9.58 -0.77 -15.20
CA PHE A 41 -9.01 -1.20 -13.91
C PHE A 41 -7.57 -0.73 -13.70
N PHE A 42 -6.78 -0.70 -14.78
CA PHE A 42 -5.40 -0.22 -14.73
C PHE A 42 -5.34 1.29 -14.42
N VAL A 43 -6.09 2.10 -15.18
CA VAL A 43 -6.17 3.55 -14.95
C VAL A 43 -6.73 3.87 -13.57
N ASN A 44 -7.76 3.17 -13.13
CA ASN A 44 -8.34 3.32 -11.80
C ASN A 44 -7.27 3.11 -10.71
N THR A 45 -6.49 2.03 -10.80
CA THR A 45 -5.42 1.73 -9.84
C THR A 45 -4.32 2.78 -9.86
N VAL A 46 -3.92 3.25 -11.05
CA VAL A 46 -2.90 4.30 -11.19
C VAL A 46 -3.37 5.60 -10.54
N VAL A 47 -4.62 6.01 -10.76
CA VAL A 47 -5.18 7.23 -10.17
C VAL A 47 -5.25 7.11 -8.64
N ILE A 48 -5.70 5.96 -8.12
CA ILE A 48 -5.72 5.68 -6.67
C ILE A 48 -4.30 5.80 -6.10
N ALA A 49 -3.35 5.06 -6.68
CA ALA A 49 -1.98 4.99 -6.19
C ALA A 49 -1.31 6.38 -6.21
N ALA A 50 -1.43 7.11 -7.31
CA ALA A 50 -0.90 8.47 -7.42
C ALA A 50 -1.49 9.41 -6.36
N SER A 51 -2.81 9.33 -6.15
CA SER A 51 -3.50 10.15 -5.14
C SER A 51 -3.02 9.84 -3.72
N VAL A 52 -2.88 8.54 -3.38
CA VAL A 52 -2.33 8.11 -2.08
C VAL A 52 -0.92 8.64 -1.90
N ILE A 53 -0.04 8.47 -2.90
CA ILE A 53 1.35 8.90 -2.83
C ILE A 53 1.43 10.40 -2.54
N VAL A 54 0.68 11.23 -3.26
CA VAL A 54 0.69 12.69 -3.08
C VAL A 54 0.27 13.07 -1.66
N ILE A 55 -0.83 12.51 -1.16
CA ILE A 55 -1.35 12.81 0.18
C ILE A 55 -0.36 12.37 1.26
N VAL A 56 0.11 11.12 1.19
CA VAL A 56 1.06 10.55 2.16
C VAL A 56 2.34 11.35 2.17
N TYR A 57 2.93 11.64 1.00
CA TYR A 57 4.16 12.44 0.92
C TYR A 57 3.99 13.85 1.46
N ALA A 58 2.88 14.52 1.16
CA ALA A 58 2.64 15.87 1.69
C ALA A 58 2.62 15.85 3.22
N VAL A 59 1.88 14.91 3.82
CA VAL A 59 1.77 14.80 5.28
C VAL A 59 3.09 14.38 5.92
N THR A 60 3.78 13.38 5.37
CA THR A 60 5.05 12.89 5.92
C THR A 60 6.15 13.93 5.81
N MET A 61 6.20 14.71 4.73
CA MET A 61 7.16 15.80 4.58
C MET A 61 6.92 16.92 5.61
N LEU A 62 5.65 17.28 5.86
CA LEU A 62 5.32 18.25 6.91
C LEU A 62 5.69 17.72 8.31
N ALA A 63 5.41 16.45 8.60
CA ALA A 63 5.75 15.82 9.86
C ALA A 63 7.28 15.73 10.07
N ALA A 64 8.02 15.25 9.07
CA ALA A 64 9.47 15.15 9.09
C ALA A 64 10.14 16.53 9.25
N TYR A 65 9.61 17.56 8.60
CA TYR A 65 10.06 18.94 8.78
C TYR A 65 9.81 19.44 10.22
N GLY A 66 8.62 19.15 10.78
CA GLY A 66 8.27 19.48 12.16
C GLY A 66 9.21 18.82 13.19
N PHE A 67 9.53 17.54 13.01
CA PHE A 67 10.43 16.82 13.93
C PHE A 67 11.92 17.19 13.77
N SER A 68 12.37 17.53 12.56
CA SER A 68 13.78 17.83 12.28
C SER A 68 14.17 19.29 12.54
N LYS A 69 13.31 20.25 12.19
CA LYS A 69 13.64 21.70 12.21
C LYS A 69 12.92 22.45 13.34
N LEU A 70 11.69 22.08 13.72
CA LEU A 70 10.97 22.75 14.79
C LEU A 70 11.38 22.18 16.17
N HIS A 71 11.76 23.06 17.10
CA HIS A 71 11.97 22.70 18.50
C HIS A 71 10.62 22.66 19.23
N ILE A 72 9.85 21.59 19.00
CA ILE A 72 8.54 21.38 19.60
C ILE A 72 8.72 21.10 21.10
N ARG A 73 8.04 21.88 21.98
CA ARG A 73 7.95 21.58 23.41
C ARG A 73 7.17 20.27 23.58
N GLY A 74 7.81 19.23 24.11
CA GLY A 74 7.22 17.88 24.25
C GLY A 74 7.56 16.91 23.11
N ARG A 75 8.59 17.17 22.29
CA ARG A 75 9.04 16.29 21.19
C ARG A 75 9.20 14.82 21.61
N GLU A 76 9.67 14.58 22.83
CA GLU A 76 9.87 13.23 23.36
C GLU A 76 8.55 12.46 23.49
N ILE A 77 7.46 13.11 23.95
CA ILE A 77 6.13 12.49 24.07
C ILE A 77 5.61 12.08 22.69
N TYR A 78 5.70 12.98 21.70
CA TYR A 78 5.26 12.68 20.33
C TYR A 78 6.10 11.58 19.68
N PHE A 79 7.40 11.52 19.97
CA PHE A 79 8.28 10.47 19.47
C PHE A 79 7.93 9.09 20.04
N TRP A 80 7.73 8.99 21.36
CA TRP A 80 7.29 7.75 22.00
C TRP A 80 5.90 7.30 21.51
N LEU A 81 4.99 8.23 21.26
CA LEU A 81 3.66 7.93 20.72
C LEU A 81 3.73 7.42 19.27
N LEU A 82 4.64 7.96 18.45
CA LEU A 82 4.89 7.47 17.10
C LEU A 82 5.48 6.04 17.12
N LEU A 83 6.47 5.79 17.99
CA LEU A 83 7.03 4.45 18.20
C LEU A 83 5.97 3.45 18.67
N ALA A 84 5.06 3.85 19.55
CA ALA A 84 3.95 3.00 20.00
C ALA A 84 2.95 2.69 18.86
N CYS A 85 2.79 3.59 17.87
CA CYS A 85 1.99 3.29 16.69
C CYS A 85 2.69 2.30 15.74
N LEU A 86 4.03 2.32 15.68
CA LEU A 86 4.82 1.41 14.84
C LEU A 86 4.83 -0.04 15.36
N THR A 87 4.60 -0.25 16.66
CA THR A 87 4.50 -1.60 17.23
C THR A 87 3.14 -2.26 16.94
N LEU A 88 2.13 -1.47 16.54
CA LEU A 88 0.83 -1.99 16.14
C LEU A 88 0.94 -2.67 14.76
N PRO A 89 0.53 -3.92 14.63
CA PRO A 89 0.51 -4.60 13.33
C PRO A 89 -0.53 -3.96 12.41
N GLU A 90 -0.16 -3.72 11.14
CA GLU A 90 -1.01 -3.07 10.13
C GLU A 90 -2.39 -3.75 9.98
N VAL A 91 -2.44 -5.07 10.16
CA VAL A 91 -3.67 -5.87 10.05
C VAL A 91 -4.71 -5.48 11.10
N VAL A 92 -4.28 -5.13 12.32
CA VAL A 92 -5.19 -4.75 13.42
C VAL A 92 -5.75 -3.34 13.22
N LEU A 93 -4.98 -2.45 12.58
CA LEU A 93 -5.39 -1.10 12.22
C LEU A 93 -6.30 -1.07 10.98
N LEU A 94 -6.16 -2.04 10.07
CA LEU A 94 -7.01 -2.14 8.89
C LEU A 94 -8.51 -2.28 9.24
N ALA A 95 -8.85 -3.10 10.24
CA ALA A 95 -10.23 -3.33 10.65
C ALA A 95 -10.96 -2.03 11.08
N PRO A 96 -10.45 -1.23 12.04
CA PRO A 96 -11.09 0.03 12.43
C PRO A 96 -11.02 1.11 11.34
N LEU A 97 -9.96 1.14 10.52
CA LEU A 97 -9.89 2.07 9.38
C LEU A 97 -10.94 1.75 8.32
N PHE A 98 -11.22 0.47 8.11
CA PHE A 98 -12.27 0.04 7.21
C PHE A 98 -13.64 0.41 7.79
N THR A 99 -13.95 0.10 9.05
CA THR A 99 -15.25 0.43 9.65
C THR A 99 -15.53 1.94 9.71
N THR A 100 -14.50 2.76 9.92
CA THR A 100 -14.64 4.22 9.84
C THR A 100 -14.90 4.68 8.40
N ALA A 101 -14.18 4.16 7.41
CA ALA A 101 -14.45 4.44 5.99
C ALA A 101 -15.88 4.02 5.56
N GLN A 102 -16.38 2.91 6.11
CA GLN A 102 -17.76 2.47 5.92
C GLN A 102 -18.77 3.45 6.51
N ALA A 103 -18.53 3.91 7.75
CA ALA A 103 -19.40 4.86 8.44
C ALA A 103 -19.50 6.21 7.72
N PHE A 104 -18.45 6.61 6.99
CA PHE A 104 -18.45 7.79 6.13
C PHE A 104 -19.23 7.61 4.81
N GLY A 105 -19.78 6.42 4.52
CA GLY A 105 -20.61 6.18 3.34
C GLY A 105 -19.82 6.07 2.03
N PHE A 106 -18.49 5.88 2.08
CA PHE A 106 -17.61 5.78 0.90
C PHE A 106 -17.61 4.39 0.23
N PHE A 107 -18.65 3.59 0.43
CA PHE A 107 -18.76 2.34 -0.32
C PHE A 107 -18.96 2.66 -1.81
N ASP A 108 -18.15 2.01 -2.66
CA ASP A 108 -17.97 2.25 -4.11
C ASP A 108 -17.13 3.46 -4.57
N THR A 109 -16.36 4.11 -3.69
CA THR A 109 -15.41 5.18 -4.12
C THR A 109 -13.96 4.88 -3.78
N TYR A 110 -13.03 5.37 -4.63
CA TYR A 110 -11.58 5.25 -4.44
C TYR A 110 -11.12 5.65 -3.03
N TRP A 111 -11.82 6.59 -2.40
CA TRP A 111 -11.57 7.08 -1.05
C TRP A 111 -11.59 6.00 0.05
N ALA A 112 -12.42 4.97 -0.07
CA ALA A 112 -12.47 3.88 0.92
C ALA A 112 -11.19 3.04 0.98
N VAL A 113 -10.38 3.08 -0.09
CA VAL A 113 -9.09 2.40 -0.17
C VAL A 113 -7.92 3.36 0.08
N ILE A 114 -8.04 4.61 -0.40
CA ILE A 114 -7.02 5.65 -0.23
C ILE A 114 -6.83 5.99 1.25
N LEU A 115 -7.91 6.17 2.01
CA LEU A 115 -7.83 6.59 3.42
C LEU A 115 -7.11 5.58 4.33
N PRO A 116 -7.45 4.26 4.31
CA PRO A 116 -6.74 3.28 5.11
C PRO A 116 -5.27 3.14 4.69
N LEU A 117 -4.99 3.11 3.38
CA LEU A 117 -3.62 3.02 2.87
C LEU A 117 -2.79 4.24 3.28
N ALA A 118 -3.35 5.44 3.18
CA ALA A 118 -2.65 6.65 3.59
C ALA A 118 -2.41 6.67 5.10
N ALA A 119 -3.42 6.32 5.91
CA ALA A 119 -3.31 6.28 7.36
C ALA A 119 -2.28 5.25 7.86
N LEU A 120 -2.17 4.09 7.19
CA LEU A 120 -1.18 3.05 7.52
C LEU A 120 0.24 3.42 7.08
N GLN A 121 0.40 4.15 5.97
CA GLN A 121 1.71 4.50 5.43
C GLN A 121 2.37 5.69 6.12
N VAL A 122 1.60 6.62 6.71
CA VAL A 122 2.18 7.79 7.37
C VAL A 122 3.07 7.42 8.57
N PRO A 123 2.65 6.56 9.53
CA PRO A 123 3.48 6.21 10.68
C PRO A 123 4.77 5.49 10.28
N SER A 124 4.70 4.53 9.35
CA SER A 124 5.83 3.72 8.89
C SER A 124 6.85 4.49 8.05
N ARG A 125 6.44 5.61 7.44
CA ARG A 125 7.30 6.44 6.56
C ARG A 125 7.84 7.71 7.22
N CYS A 126 7.26 8.15 8.35
CA CYS A 126 7.67 9.39 9.04
C CYS A 126 8.90 9.23 9.94
N CYS A 127 9.28 8.02 10.33
CA CYS A 127 10.48 7.74 11.12
C CYS A 127 11.66 7.36 10.22
#